data_AF-A0A3D3TLW2-F1
#
_entry.id   AF-A0A3D3TLW2-F1
#
_cell.length_a   1.000
_cell.length_b   1.000
_cell.length_c   1.000
_cell.angle_alpha   90.00
_cell.angle_beta   90.00
_cell.angle_gamma   90.00
#
_symmetry.space_group_name_H-M   'P 1'
#
loop_
_entity.id
_entity.type
_entity.pdbx_description
1 polymer ?
#
loop_
_entity_poly.entity_id
_entity_poly.type
_entity_poly.pdbx_seq_one_letter_code
_entity_poly.pdbx_strand_id
1 'polypeptide(L)' 'MNDLERIKQIAAENNGFVETCDVVAQGIRKEELRRLLELGQLERVSRGIYVL' A
#
# COMPACT_ATOMS: atom_id res chain seq x y z
N MET A 1 -9.42 -12.57 3.92
CA MET A 1 -8.78 -11.54 3.08
C MET A 1 -7.49 -11.14 3.76
N ASN A 2 -6.35 -11.40 3.11
CA ASN A 2 -5.04 -10.99 3.62
C ASN A 2 -4.84 -9.48 3.46
N ASP A 3 -4.01 -8.87 4.30
CA ASP A 3 -3.65 -7.46 4.20
C ASP A 3 -3.06 -7.10 2.81
N LEU A 4 -2.32 -8.03 2.20
CA LEU A 4 -1.79 -7.89 0.84
C LEU A 4 -2.90 -7.70 -0.22
N GLU A 5 -3.99 -8.47 -0.11
CA GLU A 5 -5.08 -8.37 -1.09
C GLU A 5 -5.80 -7.03 -0.97
N ARG A 6 -5.96 -6.53 0.26
CA ARG A 6 -6.53 -5.20 0.49
C ARG A 6 -5.63 -4.11 -0.08
N ILE A 7 -4.32 -4.19 0.11
CA ILE A 7 -3.38 -3.22 -0.48
C ILE A 7 -3.45 -3.25 -2.02
N LYS A 8 -3.55 -4.44 -2.63
CA LYS A 8 -3.73 -4.57 -4.08
C LYS A 8 -5.06 -4.00 -4.56
N GLN A 9 -6.13 -4.12 -3.78
CA GLN A 9 -7.41 -3.47 -4.09
C GLN A 9 -7.28 -1.95 -4.03
N ILE A 10 -6.69 -1.39 -2.97
CA ILE A 10 -6.45 0.05 -2.85
C ILE A 10 -5.64 0.55 -4.05
N ALA A 11 -4.59 -0.19 -4.43
CA ALA A 11 -3.80 0.11 -5.61
C ALA A 11 -4.67 0.09 -6.86
N ALA A 12 -5.46 -0.97 -7.09
CA ALA A 12 -6.33 -1.08 -8.26
C ALA A 12 -7.38 0.04 -8.34
N GLU A 13 -7.96 0.45 -7.21
CA GLU A 13 -8.94 1.54 -7.14
C GLU A 13 -8.31 2.92 -7.40
N ASN A 14 -7.07 3.11 -6.96
CA ASN A 14 -6.33 4.37 -7.10
C ASN A 14 -5.35 4.37 -8.29
N ASN A 15 -5.59 3.60 -9.36
CA ASN A 15 -4.72 3.55 -10.56
C ASN A 15 -3.26 3.11 -10.31
N GLY A 16 -3.07 2.15 -9.42
CA GLY A 16 -1.77 1.61 -8.99
C GLY A 16 -1.17 2.32 -7.79
N PHE A 17 -1.77 3.41 -7.31
CA PHE A 17 -1.26 4.18 -6.17
C PHE A 17 -1.82 3.69 -4.85
N VAL A 18 -0.98 3.69 -3.82
CA VAL A 18 -1.32 3.29 -2.46
C VAL A 18 -0.90 4.42 -1.53
N GLU A 19 -1.86 5.08 -0.90
CA GLU A 19 -1.56 6.09 0.10
C GLU A 19 -1.57 5.49 1.50
N THR A 20 -0.70 6.02 2.38
CA THR A 20 -0.69 5.59 3.78
C THR A 20 -2.04 5.82 4.46
N CYS A 21 -2.76 6.88 4.07
CA CYS A 21 -4.08 7.19 4.61
C CYS A 21 -5.11 6.09 4.29
N ASP A 22 -5.18 5.62 3.04
CA ASP A 22 -6.08 4.53 2.65
C ASP A 22 -5.75 3.21 3.33
N VAL A 23 -4.45 2.90 3.45
CA VAL A 23 -3.97 1.69 4.12
C VAL A 23 -4.40 1.69 5.58
N VAL A 24 -4.24 2.83 6.27
CA VAL A 24 -4.69 2.99 7.65
C VAL A 24 -6.21 2.98 7.75
N ALA A 25 -6.93 3.57 6.80
CA ALA A 25 -8.40 3.55 6.75
C ALA A 25 -8.95 2.12 6.58
N GLN A 26 -8.23 1.26 5.87
CA GLN A 26 -8.54 -0.17 5.70
C GLN A 26 -8.12 -1.03 6.91
N GLY A 27 -7.57 -0.41 7.97
CA GLY A 27 -7.12 -1.08 9.19
C GLY A 27 -5.78 -1.81 9.04
N ILE A 28 -5.04 -1.53 7.97
CA ILE A 28 -3.76 -2.17 7.68
C ILE A 28 -2.65 -1.38 8.37
N ARG A 29 -1.69 -2.10 8.96
CA ARG A 29 -0.57 -1.46 9.65
C ARG A 29 0.42 -0.88 8.64
N LYS A 30 0.90 0.32 8.94
CA LYS A 30 2.02 0.99 8.24
C LYS A 30 3.30 0.15 8.14
N GLU A 31 3.49 -0.82 9.04
CA GLU A 31 4.61 -1.77 8.98
C GLU A 31 4.53 -2.66 7.74
N GLU A 32 3.32 -2.98 7.28
CA GLU A 32 3.12 -3.85 6.12
C GLU A 32 3.49 -3.12 4.82
N LEU A 33 3.22 -1.81 4.72
CA LEU A 33 3.75 -0.97 3.64
C LEU A 33 5.26 -1.00 3.58
N ARG A 34 5.92 -0.93 4.75
CA ARG A 34 7.38 -0.96 4.84
C ARG A 34 7.92 -2.32 4.39
N ARG A 35 7.29 -3.41 4.83
CA ARG A 35 7.63 -4.77 4.41
C ARG A 35 7.47 -4.96 2.90
N LEU A 36 6.41 -4.43 2.30
CA LEU A 36 6.16 -4.49 0.86
C LEU A 36 7.16 -3.67 0.05
N LEU A 37 7.58 -2.53 0.59
CA LEU A 37 8.70 -1.75 0.07
C LEU A 37 10.01 -2.56 0.07
N GLU A 38 10.31 -3.25 1.17
CA GLU A 38 11.51 -4.09 1.30
C GLU A 38 11.45 -5.33 0.39
N LEU A 39 10.26 -5.86 0.14
CA LEU A 39 10.03 -6.95 -0.80
C LEU A 39 10.09 -6.51 -2.28
N GLY A 40 10.18 -5.21 -2.56
CA GLY A 40 10.13 -4.67 -3.93
C GLY A 40 8.76 -4.80 -4.59
N GLN A 41 7.70 -4.99 -3.80
CA GLN A 41 6.31 -5.01 -4.29
C GLN A 41 5.65 -3.64 -4.27
N LEU A 42 6.26 -2.66 -3.62
CA LEU A 42 5.83 -1.26 -3.63
C LEU A 42 7.04 -0.37 -3.86
N GLU A 43 6.91 0.59 -4.76
CA GLU A 43 7.83 1.70 -4.90
C GLU A 43 7.29 2.95 -4.24
N ARG A 44 8.15 3.70 -3.55
CA ARG A 44 7.74 4.96 -2.95
C ARG A 44 7.92 6.09 -3.94
N VAL A 45 6.81 6.55 -4.51
CA VAL A 45 6.76 7.68 -5.45
C VAL A 45 6.82 9.02 -4.72
N SER A 46 6.18 9.15 -3.55
CA SER A 46 6.16 10.41 -2.79
C SER A 46 6.03 10.20 -1.28
N ARG A 47 5.93 11.29 -0.51
CA ARG A 47 5.79 11.22 0.95
C ARG A 47 4.38 10.72 1.30
N GLY A 48 4.29 9.44 1.66
CA GLY A 48 3.03 8.78 2.00
C GLY A 48 2.27 8.22 0.79
N ILE A 49 2.90 8.23 -0.40
CA ILE A 49 2.35 7.66 -1.63
C ILE A 49 3.31 6.59 -2.12
N TYR A 50 2.76 5.41 -2.37
CA TYR A 50 3.44 4.23 -2.90
C TYR A 50 2.76 3.81 -4.20
N VAL A 51 3.45 3.06 -5.04
CA VAL A 51 2.93 2.50 -6.30
C VAL A 51 3.31 1.02 -6.37
N LEU A 52 2.39 0.20 -6.89
CA LEU A 52 2.54 -1.25 -7.03
C LEU A 52 2.99 -1.63 -8.46
#